data_AF-A0A813LSI4-F1
#
_entry.id   AF-A0A813LSI4-F1
#
_cell.length_a   1.000
_cell.length_b   1.000
_cell.length_c   1.000
_cell.angle_alpha   90.00
_cell.angle_beta   90.00
_cell.angle_gamma   90.00
#
_symmetry.space_group_name_H-M   'P 1'
#
loop_
_entity.id
_entity.type
_entity.pdbx_description
1 polymer ?
#
loop_
_entity_poly.entity_id
_entity_poly.type
_entity_poly.pdbx_seq_one_letter_code
_entity_poly.pdbx_strand_id
1 'polypeptide(L)'
;ESEEDTKENPALALEDSSCADSGPTTSQLLGGKGQLGLRGISKRCGSTSKIDGKVLPSYEACVTLSWFTIRSKLYASLEDAIECHIALLSVKQAVLQESATSTFNFDDSIRQNIQAFRCQFKLVFNANFSARRFVGRQLYTPVTMDLDVALAARHSLLDNVAGGWPSLRQAWIRIQLHGGVNLRAARSQADLETLIQRWEEDDSSRRAKVELRAARQAARQAIREQALAERCQRLRDRRRLHVRNLVARYGSLDLLRDRKEAAQRRNLNKARLEWHRRKDLTMAEILRGPPM
;
A
#
# COMPACT_ATOMS: atom_id res chain seq x y z
N GLU A 1 -0.89 -63.54 -10.33
CA GLU A 1 -0.76 -62.96 -11.68
C GLU A 1 -1.91 -61.99 -11.91
N SER A 2 -1.63 -60.70 -11.73
CA SER A 2 -2.40 -59.56 -12.23
C SER A 2 -1.45 -58.38 -12.11
N GLU A 3 -0.63 -58.21 -13.14
CA GLU A 3 0.15 -57.00 -13.39
C GLU A 3 -0.85 -55.89 -13.75
N GLU A 4 -0.74 -54.71 -13.13
CA GLU A 4 -1.25 -53.51 -13.78
C GLU A 4 -0.38 -52.30 -13.43
N ASP A 5 -0.08 -51.59 -14.51
CA ASP A 5 1.02 -50.67 -14.74
C ASP A 5 0.95 -49.34 -13.98
N THR A 6 2.15 -48.91 -13.57
CA THR A 6 2.60 -47.52 -13.43
C THR A 6 2.25 -46.63 -14.63
N LYS A 7 1.78 -45.39 -14.36
CA LYS A 7 2.17 -44.14 -15.03
C LYS A 7 1.53 -42.95 -14.31
N GLU A 8 2.35 -42.15 -13.62
CA GLU A 8 2.91 -40.87 -14.11
C GLU A 8 1.90 -39.71 -14.13
N ASN A 9 2.16 -38.74 -13.25
CA ASN A 9 1.67 -37.37 -13.36
C ASN A 9 2.00 -36.78 -14.73
N PRO A 10 1.10 -35.93 -15.25
CA PRO A 10 1.59 -34.65 -15.73
C PRO A 10 0.71 -33.45 -15.32
N ALA A 11 1.43 -32.37 -15.11
CA ALA A 11 1.03 -30.96 -15.09
C ALA A 11 -0.31 -30.61 -15.75
N LEU A 12 -1.11 -29.83 -15.02
CA LEU A 12 -2.01 -28.82 -15.60
C LEU A 12 -1.42 -27.44 -15.27
N ALA A 13 -0.67 -26.92 -16.25
CA ALA A 13 -0.43 -25.51 -16.45
C ALA A 13 -1.49 -24.93 -17.40
N LEU A 14 -1.51 -23.59 -17.48
CA LEU A 14 -2.27 -22.68 -18.35
C LEU A 14 -3.51 -22.07 -17.69
N GLU A 15 -3.41 -20.84 -17.18
CA GLU A 15 -3.47 -19.56 -17.93
C GLU A 15 -4.93 -19.28 -18.36
N ASP A 16 -5.55 -18.13 -18.12
CA ASP A 16 -5.01 -16.78 -18.19
C ASP A 16 -6.02 -15.74 -17.63
N SER A 17 -5.58 -14.47 -17.57
CA SER A 17 -6.38 -13.24 -17.49
C SER A 17 -6.38 -12.45 -16.16
N SER A 18 -5.26 -11.74 -15.94
CA SER A 18 -5.23 -10.27 -16.01
C SER A 18 -6.39 -9.50 -15.35
N CYS A 19 -6.12 -8.96 -14.16
CA CYS A 19 -6.44 -7.56 -13.85
C CYS A 19 -5.31 -7.00 -13.00
N ALA A 20 -4.41 -6.27 -13.66
CA ALA A 20 -3.57 -5.27 -13.04
C ALA A 20 -4.47 -4.28 -12.27
N ASP A 21 -4.22 -4.05 -10.99
CA ASP A 21 -3.51 -2.85 -10.58
C ASP A 21 -3.42 -2.73 -9.04
N SER A 22 -2.23 -2.36 -8.59
CA SER A 22 -1.91 -1.80 -7.27
C SER A 22 -2.01 -2.72 -6.04
N GLY A 23 -1.10 -3.70 -5.97
CA GLY A 23 -0.57 -4.16 -4.68
C GLY A 23 0.14 -3.02 -3.93
N PRO A 24 0.21 -3.05 -2.59
CA PRO A 24 0.85 -1.99 -1.81
C PRO A 24 2.35 -2.05 -2.08
N THR A 25 2.83 -1.06 -2.83
CA THR A 25 4.23 -0.89 -3.18
C THR A 25 5.09 -0.89 -1.93
N THR A 26 6.21 -1.59 -2.00
CA THR A 26 7.38 -1.66 -1.10
C THR A 26 8.07 -0.29 -0.90
N SER A 27 7.29 0.79 -0.84
CA SER A 27 7.71 2.20 -0.78
C SER A 27 7.38 2.86 0.58
N GLN A 28 6.86 2.13 1.57
CA GLN A 28 6.59 2.69 2.90
C GLN A 28 7.78 2.70 3.89
N LEU A 29 8.97 2.26 3.46
CA LEU A 29 10.22 2.39 4.24
C LEU A 29 11.12 3.57 3.80
N LEU A 30 10.76 4.30 2.75
CA LEU A 30 11.46 5.51 2.34
C LEU A 30 10.44 6.63 2.10
N GLY A 31 10.47 7.64 2.96
CA GLY A 31 9.37 8.58 3.13
C GLY A 31 8.96 9.44 1.93
N GLY A 32 7.75 10.00 2.03
CA GLY A 32 7.33 11.24 1.38
C GLY A 32 7.16 12.34 2.46
N LYS A 33 7.40 13.63 2.20
CA LYS A 33 7.30 14.37 0.94
C LYS A 33 8.33 15.51 0.91
N GLY A 34 8.85 15.81 -0.28
CA GLY A 34 8.99 17.21 -0.74
C GLY A 34 10.15 18.06 -0.24
N GLN A 35 11.38 17.55 -0.24
CA GLN A 35 12.57 18.43 -0.34
C GLN A 35 13.70 17.64 -0.98
N LEU A 36 14.26 18.18 -2.07
CA LEU A 36 15.59 17.82 -2.62
C LEU A 36 16.72 18.23 -1.65
N GLY A 37 16.48 18.13 -0.34
CA GLY A 37 17.52 18.28 0.67
C GLY A 37 18.37 17.02 0.63
N LEU A 38 19.69 17.20 0.64
CA LEU A 38 20.65 16.13 0.94
C LEU A 38 20.15 15.39 2.19
N ARG A 39 19.59 14.19 1.99
CA ARG A 39 18.92 13.41 3.03
C ARG A 39 19.98 12.91 4.00
N GLY A 40 20.20 13.66 5.07
CA GLY A 40 21.26 13.35 6.05
C GLY A 40 22.04 14.56 6.52
N ILE A 41 21.84 15.75 5.94
CA ILE A 41 22.35 17.01 6.51
C ILE A 41 21.16 17.77 7.11
N SER A 42 21.24 18.09 8.40
CA SER A 42 20.21 18.87 9.08
C SER A 42 20.77 20.23 9.51
N LYS A 43 20.14 21.31 9.04
CA LYS A 43 20.37 22.66 9.54
C LYS A 43 19.68 22.81 10.90
N ARG A 44 20.43 23.09 11.95
CA ARG A 44 19.90 23.50 13.25
C ARG A 44 20.05 25.00 13.41
N CYS A 45 18.92 25.68 13.51
CA CYS A 45 18.85 27.07 13.98
C CYS A 45 18.50 27.02 15.47
N GLY A 46 19.36 27.52 16.35
CA GLY A 46 18.89 27.89 17.70
C GLY A 46 19.58 27.27 18.92
N SER A 47 20.85 26.88 18.89
CA SER A 47 21.50 26.42 20.12
C SER A 47 22.99 26.69 20.11
N THR A 48 23.40 27.65 20.94
CA THR A 48 24.72 27.87 21.56
C THR A 48 25.76 28.79 20.91
N SER A 49 25.86 28.93 19.60
CA SER A 49 26.86 29.85 19.01
C SER A 49 26.22 31.17 18.58
N LYS A 50 26.15 32.13 19.52
CA LYS A 50 25.94 33.54 19.19
C LYS A 50 27.31 34.18 18.96
N ILE A 51 27.57 34.66 17.75
CA ILE A 51 28.67 35.60 17.48
C ILE A 51 27.99 36.93 17.20
N ASP A 52 28.33 37.96 17.98
CA ASP A 52 27.76 39.31 17.88
C ASP A 52 26.21 39.35 17.93
N GLY A 53 25.61 38.51 18.78
CA GLY A 53 24.16 38.44 18.96
C GLY A 53 23.39 37.76 17.82
N LYS A 54 24.05 37.40 16.71
CA LYS A 54 23.44 36.66 15.60
C LYS A 54 23.58 35.16 15.85
N VAL A 55 22.45 34.45 15.75
CA VAL A 55 22.43 32.98 15.79
C VAL A 55 22.93 32.48 14.44
N LEU A 56 24.18 31.99 14.41
CA LEU A 56 24.71 31.38 13.21
C LEU A 56 24.04 30.03 12.97
N PRO A 57 23.78 29.66 11.70
CA PRO A 57 23.31 28.33 11.38
C PRO A 57 24.38 27.31 11.76
N SER A 58 23.93 26.17 12.27
CA SER A 58 24.80 25.02 12.52
C SER A 58 24.29 23.82 11.75
N TYR A 59 25.20 22.96 11.31
CA TYR A 59 24.90 21.84 10.42
C TYR A 59 25.35 20.54 11.06
N GLU A 60 24.51 19.51 11.01
CA GLU A 60 24.89 18.15 11.40
C GLU A 60 24.72 17.19 10.24
N ALA A 61 25.65 16.26 10.09
CA ALA A 61 25.52 15.09 9.23
C ALA A 61 24.97 13.92 10.04
N CYS A 62 24.14 13.08 9.42
CA CYS A 62 23.50 11.95 10.07
C CYS A 62 23.27 10.82 9.07
N VAL A 63 23.58 9.59 9.49
CA VAL A 63 23.28 8.37 8.75
C VAL A 63 22.73 7.32 9.71
N THR A 64 21.72 6.59 9.24
CA THR A 64 21.12 5.47 9.98
C THR A 64 21.37 4.16 9.23
N LEU A 65 21.80 3.15 10.00
CA LEU A 65 22.20 1.81 9.61
C LEU A 65 21.61 0.81 10.59
N SER A 66 20.75 -0.12 10.14
CA SER A 66 20.28 -1.24 10.96
C SER A 66 19.98 -0.89 12.43
N TRP A 67 19.17 0.16 12.64
CA TRP A 67 18.65 0.58 13.94
C TRP A 67 19.72 1.23 14.84
N PHE A 68 20.78 1.71 14.18
CA PHE A 68 21.88 2.46 14.73
C PHE A 68 22.01 3.77 13.96
N THR A 69 22.18 4.89 14.68
CA THR A 69 22.33 6.20 14.07
C THR A 69 23.67 6.80 14.46
N ILE A 70 24.39 7.27 13.44
CA ILE A 70 25.67 7.95 13.56
C ILE A 70 25.42 9.40 13.15
N ARG A 71 25.80 10.34 14.01
CA ARG A 71 25.66 11.76 13.75
C ARG A 71 26.99 12.44 13.96
N SER A 72 27.25 13.50 13.22
CA SER A 72 28.34 14.40 13.54
C SER A 72 27.94 15.34 14.67
N LYS A 73 28.94 15.95 15.33
CA LYS A 73 28.70 17.19 16.05
C LYS A 73 28.26 18.31 15.09
N LEU A 74 27.76 19.39 15.67
CA LEU A 74 27.35 20.57 14.94
C LEU A 74 28.57 21.31 14.38
N TYR A 75 28.59 21.52 13.08
CA TYR A 75 29.57 22.33 12.34
C TYR A 75 29.02 23.74 12.07
N ALA A 76 29.91 24.71 12.00
CA ALA A 76 29.57 26.09 11.62
C ALA A 76 29.51 26.26 10.09
N SER A 77 30.37 25.54 9.36
CA SER A 77 30.39 25.48 7.91
C SER A 77 29.45 24.38 7.39
N LEU A 78 28.78 24.66 6.27
CA LEU A 78 27.99 23.66 5.56
C LEU A 78 28.90 22.66 4.82
N GLU A 79 30.03 23.14 4.31
CA GLU A 79 31.06 22.37 3.62
C GLU A 79 31.60 21.24 4.51
N ASP A 80 31.98 21.56 5.75
CA ASP A 80 32.42 20.56 6.74
C ASP A 80 31.36 19.48 7.00
N ALA A 81 30.09 19.90 7.07
CA ALA A 81 28.98 18.98 7.27
C ALA A 81 28.73 18.10 6.04
N ILE A 82 28.95 18.63 4.83
CA ILE A 82 28.88 17.86 3.58
C ILE A 82 30.01 16.85 3.53
N GLU A 83 31.26 17.23 3.83
CA GLU A 83 32.40 16.32 3.87
C GLU A 83 32.19 15.19 4.88
N CYS A 84 31.72 15.52 6.08
CA CYS A 84 31.38 14.53 7.09
C CYS A 84 30.23 13.61 6.60
N HIS A 85 29.22 14.16 5.93
CA HIS A 85 28.12 13.35 5.38
C HIS A 85 28.60 12.39 4.29
N ILE A 86 29.49 12.81 3.40
CA ILE A 86 30.12 11.95 2.39
C ILE A 86 30.85 10.81 3.08
N ALA A 87 31.67 11.09 4.10
CA ALA A 87 32.38 10.07 4.86
C ALA A 87 31.41 9.07 5.53
N LEU A 88 30.34 9.57 6.15
CA LEU A 88 29.31 8.70 6.77
C LEU A 88 28.56 7.84 5.73
N LEU A 89 28.35 8.34 4.51
CA LEU A 89 27.77 7.57 3.42
C LEU A 89 28.72 6.47 2.96
N SER A 90 30.03 6.73 2.88
CA SER A 90 31.04 5.71 2.57
C SER A 90 31.05 4.59 3.60
N VAL A 91 31.00 4.92 4.90
CA VAL A 91 30.84 3.93 5.98
C VAL A 91 29.59 3.09 5.77
N LYS A 92 28.46 3.73 5.47
CA LYS A 92 27.20 3.03 5.22
C LYS A 92 27.27 2.09 4.03
N GLN A 93 27.88 2.52 2.93
CA GLN A 93 28.04 1.68 1.75
C GLN A 93 28.93 0.47 2.04
N ALA A 94 30.06 0.65 2.72
CA ALA A 94 30.96 -0.44 3.10
C ALA A 94 30.25 -1.48 3.98
N VAL A 95 29.56 -1.03 5.04
CA VAL A 95 28.79 -1.92 5.93
C VAL A 95 27.69 -2.68 5.17
N LEU A 96 27.02 -2.04 4.22
CA LEU A 96 25.99 -2.70 3.40
C LEU A 96 26.59 -3.70 2.40
N GLN A 97 27.75 -3.40 1.82
CA GLN A 97 28.46 -4.34 0.94
C GLN A 97 28.94 -5.57 1.72
N GLU A 98 29.51 -5.38 2.89
CA GLU A 98 29.90 -6.47 3.78
C GLU A 98 28.69 -7.31 4.23
N SER A 99 27.52 -6.69 4.42
CA SER A 99 26.30 -7.41 4.80
C SER A 99 25.78 -8.41 3.77
N ALA A 100 26.24 -8.32 2.52
CA ALA A 100 25.94 -9.31 1.48
C ALA A 100 26.79 -10.58 1.59
N THR A 101 27.80 -10.60 2.48
CA THR A 101 28.68 -11.76 2.70
C THR A 101 28.12 -12.68 3.79
N SER A 102 28.43 -13.98 3.71
CA SER A 102 27.90 -14.99 4.65
C SER A 102 28.46 -14.89 6.08
N THR A 103 29.56 -14.18 6.30
CA THR A 103 30.26 -14.05 7.59
C THR A 103 30.08 -12.67 8.24
N PHE A 104 29.04 -11.93 7.86
CA PHE A 104 28.85 -10.56 8.30
C PHE A 104 28.57 -10.42 9.80
N ASN A 105 29.42 -9.66 10.50
CA ASN A 105 29.15 -9.13 11.84
C ASN A 105 29.01 -7.61 11.77
N PHE A 106 27.80 -7.11 12.10
CA PHE A 106 27.49 -5.68 12.05
C PHE A 106 28.41 -4.85 12.96
N ASP A 107 28.67 -5.32 14.17
CA ASP A 107 29.43 -4.55 15.15
C ASP A 107 30.89 -4.37 14.74
N ASP A 108 31.52 -5.45 14.26
CA ASP A 108 32.91 -5.44 13.83
C ASP A 108 33.09 -4.59 12.57
N SER A 109 32.16 -4.73 11.61
CA SER A 109 32.08 -3.89 10.41
C SER A 109 31.96 -2.40 10.75
N ILE A 110 31.09 -2.06 11.70
CA ILE A 110 30.90 -0.68 12.16
C ILE A 110 32.15 -0.15 12.87
N ARG A 111 32.77 -0.93 13.75
CA ARG A 111 34.02 -0.54 14.43
C ARG A 111 35.12 -0.25 13.42
N GLN A 112 35.35 -1.20 12.51
CA GLN A 112 36.40 -1.09 11.48
C GLN A 112 36.19 0.14 10.60
N ASN A 113 34.99 0.31 10.05
CA ASN A 113 34.70 1.40 9.12
C ASN A 113 34.66 2.76 9.81
N ILE A 114 34.19 2.87 11.07
CA ILE A 114 34.17 4.15 11.80
C ILE A 114 35.56 4.56 12.30
N GLN A 115 36.41 3.60 12.68
CA GLN A 115 37.74 3.89 13.23
C GLN A 115 38.59 4.70 12.25
N ALA A 116 38.46 4.45 10.95
CA ALA A 116 39.13 5.22 9.90
C ALA A 116 38.79 6.72 9.91
N PHE A 117 37.59 7.10 10.36
CA PHE A 117 37.09 8.48 10.30
C PHE A 117 37.03 9.18 11.67
N ARG A 118 37.16 8.41 12.76
CA ARG A 118 37.04 8.93 14.14
C ARG A 118 38.09 9.98 14.49
N CYS A 119 39.26 9.94 13.84
CA CYS A 119 40.32 10.92 14.03
C CYS A 119 40.00 12.27 13.38
N GLN A 120 39.16 12.30 12.34
CA GLN A 120 38.85 13.50 11.56
C GLN A 120 37.56 14.17 12.05
N PHE A 121 36.55 13.39 12.43
CA PHE A 121 35.24 13.92 12.77
C PHE A 121 34.82 13.55 14.20
N LYS A 122 34.25 14.53 14.92
CA LYS A 122 33.63 14.28 16.23
C LYS A 122 32.24 13.67 16.01
N LEU A 123 32.14 12.36 16.15
CA LEU A 123 30.90 11.61 15.98
C LEU A 123 30.19 11.36 17.31
N VAL A 124 28.88 11.22 17.23
CA VAL A 124 28.00 10.77 18.30
C VAL A 124 27.07 9.68 17.79
N PHE A 125 26.69 8.78 18.69
CA PHE A 125 26.01 7.53 18.38
C PHE A 125 24.77 7.38 19.25
N ASN A 126 23.73 6.78 18.68
CA ASN A 126 22.61 6.25 19.43
C ASN A 126 21.92 5.12 18.67
N ALA A 127 21.33 4.18 19.40
CA ALA A 127 20.45 3.19 18.80
C ALA A 127 19.04 3.78 18.63
N ASN A 128 18.41 3.47 17.51
CA ASN A 128 17.04 3.86 17.22
C ASN A 128 16.19 2.62 16.87
N PHE A 129 15.28 2.28 17.77
CA PHE A 129 14.47 1.07 17.67
C PHE A 129 13.03 1.39 17.27
N SER A 130 12.48 0.71 16.25
CA SER A 130 11.09 0.90 15.84
C SER A 130 10.13 0.09 16.72
N ALA A 131 9.59 0.71 17.76
CA ALA A 131 8.54 0.12 18.61
C ALA A 131 7.12 0.40 18.10
N ARG A 132 6.95 0.62 16.78
CA ARG A 132 5.65 0.99 16.18
C ARG A 132 4.56 -0.07 16.41
N ARG A 133 4.94 -1.34 16.48
CA ARG A 133 4.01 -2.45 16.75
C ARG A 133 3.51 -2.47 18.19
N PHE A 134 4.25 -1.86 19.12
CA PHE A 134 3.95 -1.88 20.55
C PHE A 134 3.26 -0.59 20.99
N VAL A 135 3.93 0.55 20.77
CA VAL A 135 3.50 1.88 21.23
C VAL A 135 3.44 2.90 20.11
N GLY A 136 3.47 2.44 18.85
CA GLY A 136 3.29 3.32 17.70
C GLY A 136 4.43 4.29 17.39
N ARG A 137 5.56 4.21 18.11
CA ARG A 137 6.65 5.20 18.09
C ARG A 137 8.02 4.55 17.88
N GLN A 138 9.03 5.38 17.63
CA GLN A 138 10.45 4.97 17.66
C GLN A 138 11.03 5.30 19.03
N LEU A 139 11.80 4.36 19.57
CA LEU A 139 12.61 4.54 20.77
C LEU A 139 14.00 4.98 20.34
N TYR A 140 14.55 5.94 21.07
CA TYR A 140 15.91 6.41 20.89
C TYR A 140 16.66 6.17 22.19
N THR A 141 17.88 5.67 22.12
CA THR A 141 18.78 5.65 23.29
C THR A 141 19.40 7.03 23.49
N PRO A 142 19.96 7.31 24.67
CA PRO A 142 20.80 8.49 24.86
C PRO A 142 21.92 8.56 23.82
N VAL A 143 22.30 9.79 23.49
CA VAL A 143 23.39 10.08 22.55
C VAL A 143 24.71 10.02 23.31
N THR A 144 25.66 9.23 22.81
CA THR A 144 26.99 9.03 23.39
C THR A 144 28.11 9.22 22.35
N MET A 145 29.33 9.57 22.77
CA MET A 145 30.52 9.57 21.89
C MET A 145 31.24 8.22 21.88
N ASP A 146 30.87 7.34 22.81
CA ASP A 146 31.39 5.99 22.91
C ASP A 146 30.59 5.05 21.99
N LEU A 147 31.30 4.36 21.12
CA LEU A 147 30.70 3.50 20.10
C LEU A 147 30.25 2.19 20.74
N ASP A 148 31.08 1.62 21.62
CA ASP A 148 30.80 0.33 22.23
C ASP A 148 29.61 0.43 23.19
N VAL A 149 29.49 1.53 23.92
CA VAL A 149 28.29 1.81 24.74
C VAL A 149 27.03 1.89 23.87
N ALA A 150 27.10 2.53 22.70
CA ALA A 150 25.95 2.64 21.81
C ALA A 150 25.59 1.28 21.16
N LEU A 151 26.59 0.49 20.78
CA LEU A 151 26.40 -0.87 20.24
C LEU A 151 25.84 -1.82 21.31
N ALA A 152 26.34 -1.76 22.55
CA ALA A 152 25.79 -2.53 23.67
C ALA A 152 24.34 -2.16 23.95
N ALA A 153 23.99 -0.86 23.90
CA ALA A 153 22.61 -0.41 24.02
C ALA A 153 21.73 -0.94 22.88
N ARG A 154 22.25 -1.00 21.65
CA ARG A 154 21.57 -1.59 20.50
C ARG A 154 21.28 -3.07 20.72
N HIS A 155 22.28 -3.87 21.12
CA HIS A 155 22.09 -5.30 21.41
C HIS A 155 21.08 -5.53 22.50
N SER A 156 21.20 -4.81 23.62
CA SER A 156 20.26 -4.89 24.72
C SER A 156 18.81 -4.64 24.27
N LEU A 157 18.57 -3.68 23.37
CA LEU A 157 17.23 -3.49 22.79
C LEU A 157 16.82 -4.63 21.86
N LEU A 158 17.72 -5.15 21.02
CA LEU A 158 17.44 -6.24 20.08
C LEU A 158 17.16 -7.58 20.77
N ASP A 159 17.88 -7.90 21.84
CA ASP A 159 17.71 -9.14 22.60
C ASP A 159 16.35 -9.18 23.30
N ASN A 160 15.87 -8.02 23.75
CA ASN A 160 14.60 -7.89 24.47
C ASN A 160 13.37 -7.78 23.54
N VAL A 161 13.55 -7.86 22.22
CA VAL A 161 12.42 -7.78 21.25
C VAL A 161 11.54 -9.02 21.31
N ALA A 162 12.16 -10.20 21.42
CA ALA A 162 11.44 -11.47 21.49
C ALA A 162 10.57 -11.56 22.75
N GLY A 163 10.98 -10.90 23.84
CA GLY A 163 10.20 -10.76 25.08
C GLY A 163 9.03 -9.77 25.00
N GLY A 164 8.79 -9.16 23.84
CA GLY A 164 7.68 -8.23 23.61
C GLY A 164 7.85 -6.88 24.30
N TRP A 165 6.75 -6.11 24.38
CA TRP A 165 6.78 -4.74 24.88
C TRP A 165 7.30 -4.59 26.32
N PRO A 166 6.88 -5.40 27.32
CA PRO A 166 7.33 -5.21 28.69
C PRO A 166 8.84 -5.37 28.87
N SER A 167 9.43 -6.38 28.22
CA SER A 167 10.88 -6.64 28.23
C SER A 167 11.65 -5.51 27.54
N LEU A 168 11.20 -5.10 26.34
CA LEU A 168 11.79 -3.98 25.60
C LEU A 168 11.69 -2.65 26.38
N ARG A 169 10.55 -2.40 27.04
CA ARG A 169 10.30 -1.22 27.89
C ARG A 169 11.34 -1.15 29.02
N GLN A 170 11.52 -2.24 29.75
CA GLN A 170 12.48 -2.28 30.87
C GLN A 170 13.92 -2.10 30.39
N ALA A 171 14.31 -2.76 29.30
CA ALA A 171 15.63 -2.58 28.69
C ALA A 171 15.87 -1.12 28.29
N TRP A 172 14.90 -0.48 27.64
CA TRP A 172 14.99 0.91 27.25
C TRP A 172 15.09 1.86 28.45
N ILE A 173 14.27 1.67 29.50
CA ILE A 173 14.37 2.46 30.74
C ILE A 173 15.76 2.32 31.36
N ARG A 174 16.28 1.10 31.49
CA ARG A 174 17.63 0.85 32.03
C ARG A 174 18.71 1.58 31.24
N ILE A 175 18.63 1.54 29.91
CA ILE A 175 19.55 2.26 29.03
C ILE A 175 19.43 3.78 29.21
N GLN A 176 18.22 4.33 29.36
CA GLN A 176 18.02 5.76 29.60
C GLN A 176 18.62 6.21 30.95
N LEU A 177 18.48 5.40 31.98
CA LEU A 177 19.00 5.70 33.33
C LEU A 177 20.52 5.66 33.40
N HIS A 178 21.17 4.77 32.65
CA HIS A 178 22.63 4.57 32.70
C HIS A 178 23.41 5.20 31.53
N GLY A 179 22.73 5.61 30.45
CA GLY A 179 23.38 5.91 29.17
C GLY A 179 23.74 7.37 28.88
N GLY A 180 23.58 8.32 29.81
CA GLY A 180 23.64 9.75 29.48
C GLY A 180 24.64 10.59 30.28
N VAL A 181 25.71 11.08 29.62
CA VAL A 181 26.55 12.21 30.08
C VAL A 181 25.88 13.57 29.79
N ASN A 182 24.77 13.60 29.04
CA ASN A 182 24.10 14.84 28.64
C ASN A 182 23.06 15.30 29.68
N LEU A 183 23.59 16.10 30.62
CA LEU A 183 23.05 16.82 31.78
C LEU A 183 21.75 17.65 31.65
N ARG A 184 20.95 17.60 30.57
CA ARG A 184 19.79 18.53 30.46
C ARG A 184 18.52 18.11 31.21
N ALA A 185 18.47 16.89 31.72
CA ALA A 185 17.66 16.45 32.86
C ALA A 185 17.87 14.94 32.97
N ALA A 186 18.61 14.48 33.97
CA ALA A 186 18.58 13.07 34.32
C ALA A 186 17.12 12.75 34.68
N ARG A 187 16.42 12.04 33.79
CA ARG A 187 15.03 11.66 34.04
C ARG A 187 15.05 10.58 35.10
N SER A 188 14.20 10.73 36.11
CA SER A 188 14.00 9.65 37.07
C SER A 188 13.30 8.48 36.37
N GLN A 189 13.38 7.30 36.98
CA GLN A 189 12.62 6.14 36.51
C GLN A 189 11.13 6.46 36.43
N ALA A 190 10.59 7.16 37.44
CA ALA A 190 9.19 7.58 37.50
C ALA A 190 8.79 8.49 36.32
N ASP A 191 9.67 9.41 35.89
CA ASP A 191 9.42 10.27 34.74
C ASP A 191 9.35 9.47 33.44
N LEU A 192 10.24 8.48 33.28
CA LEU A 192 10.26 7.62 32.11
C LEU A 192 9.03 6.71 32.05
N GLU A 193 8.61 6.16 33.19
CA GLU A 193 7.39 5.37 33.29
C GLU A 193 6.15 6.19 32.97
N THR A 194 6.04 7.40 33.52
CA THR A 194 4.94 8.33 33.23
C THR A 194 4.90 8.69 31.74
N LEU A 195 6.07 8.91 31.12
CA LEU A 195 6.16 9.19 29.69
C LEU A 195 5.68 8.01 28.84
N ILE A 196 6.07 6.79 29.21
CA ILE A 196 5.66 5.57 28.53
C ILE A 196 4.16 5.35 28.65
N GLN A 197 3.59 5.56 29.84
CA GLN A 197 2.15 5.43 30.07
C GLN A 197 1.37 6.37 29.13
N ARG A 198 1.80 7.63 28.99
CA ARG A 198 1.21 8.56 28.01
C ARG A 198 1.31 8.05 26.57
N TRP A 199 2.41 7.39 26.20
CA TRP A 199 2.54 6.80 24.86
C TRP A 199 1.59 5.63 24.63
N GLU A 200 1.37 4.80 25.65
CA GLU A 200 0.43 3.67 25.59
C GLU A 200 -1.02 4.18 25.46
N GLU A 201 -1.39 5.20 26.23
CA GLU A 201 -2.70 5.87 26.15
C GLU A 201 -2.91 6.52 24.76
N ASP A 202 -1.91 7.24 24.25
CA ASP A 202 -1.92 7.83 22.91
C ASP A 202 -2.10 6.77 21.81
N ASP A 203 -1.41 5.64 21.90
CA ASP A 203 -1.47 4.60 20.87
C ASP A 203 -2.83 3.91 20.83
N SER A 204 -3.47 3.70 21.98
CA SER A 204 -4.86 3.20 22.04
C SER A 204 -5.82 4.14 21.30
N SER A 205 -5.69 5.45 21.56
CA SER A 205 -6.46 6.49 20.88
C SER A 205 -6.17 6.55 19.37
N ARG A 206 -4.92 6.30 18.97
CA ARG A 206 -4.52 6.25 17.57
C ARG A 206 -5.09 5.03 16.86
N ARG A 207 -5.04 3.85 17.46
CA ARG A 207 -5.62 2.60 16.91
C ARG A 207 -7.11 2.74 16.70
N ALA A 208 -7.84 3.25 17.70
CA ALA A 208 -9.27 3.53 17.59
C ALA A 208 -9.58 4.49 16.41
N LYS A 209 -8.76 5.52 16.18
CA LYS A 209 -8.92 6.42 15.02
C LYS A 209 -8.66 5.73 13.69
N VAL A 210 -7.69 4.81 13.62
CA VAL A 210 -7.39 4.04 12.40
C VAL A 210 -8.53 3.08 12.10
N GLU A 211 -9.02 2.34 13.09
CA GLU A 211 -10.15 1.43 12.97
C GLU A 211 -11.42 2.16 12.55
N LEU A 212 -11.70 3.33 13.14
CA LEU A 212 -12.84 4.17 12.74
C LEU A 212 -12.75 4.62 11.27
N ARG A 213 -11.53 4.94 10.78
CA ARG A 213 -11.33 5.29 9.37
C ARG A 213 -11.54 4.09 8.46
N ALA A 214 -11.04 2.92 8.83
CA ALA A 214 -11.23 1.68 8.08
C ALA A 214 -12.73 1.31 8.02
N ALA A 215 -13.45 1.38 9.14
CA ALA A 215 -14.88 1.15 9.20
C ALA A 215 -15.67 2.13 8.30
N ARG A 216 -15.31 3.42 8.31
CA ARG A 216 -15.92 4.42 7.41
C ARG A 216 -15.65 4.14 5.94
N GLN A 217 -14.47 3.63 5.60
CA GLN A 217 -14.14 3.25 4.22
C GLN A 217 -14.94 2.03 3.78
N ALA A 218 -15.01 0.99 4.61
CA ALA A 218 -15.81 -0.20 4.36
C ALA A 218 -17.30 0.14 4.18
N ALA A 219 -17.86 0.99 5.05
CA ALA A 219 -19.24 1.46 4.91
C ALA A 219 -19.48 2.21 3.59
N ARG A 220 -18.54 3.06 3.16
CA ARG A 220 -18.62 3.75 1.86
C ARG A 220 -18.55 2.78 0.68
N GLN A 221 -17.74 1.73 0.77
CA GLN A 221 -17.64 0.69 -0.26
C GLN A 221 -18.95 -0.08 -0.35
N ALA A 222 -19.52 -0.52 0.78
CA ALA A 222 -20.80 -1.23 0.80
C ALA A 222 -21.94 -0.39 0.18
N ILE A 223 -22.01 0.91 0.49
CA ILE A 223 -23.00 1.82 -0.12
C ILE A 223 -22.79 1.91 -1.65
N ARG A 224 -21.54 2.00 -2.12
CA ARG A 224 -21.24 2.03 -3.56
C ARG A 224 -21.64 0.72 -4.25
N GLU A 225 -21.36 -0.42 -3.64
CA GLU A 225 -21.74 -1.73 -4.17
C GLU A 225 -23.25 -1.89 -4.26
N GLN A 226 -23.99 -1.47 -3.23
CA GLN A 226 -25.47 -1.46 -3.25
C GLN A 226 -25.99 -0.56 -4.38
N ALA A 227 -25.47 0.66 -4.53
CA ALA A 227 -25.87 1.58 -5.59
C ALA A 227 -25.59 1.00 -7.00
N LEU A 228 -24.47 0.30 -7.18
CA LEU A 228 -24.14 -0.38 -8.42
C LEU A 228 -25.09 -1.57 -8.68
N ALA A 229 -25.39 -2.38 -7.68
CA ALA A 229 -26.33 -3.48 -7.79
C ALA A 229 -27.73 -2.99 -8.21
N GLU A 230 -28.23 -1.93 -7.56
CA GLU A 230 -29.50 -1.28 -7.93
C GLU A 230 -29.49 -0.72 -9.35
N ARG A 231 -28.38 -0.12 -9.79
CA ARG A 231 -28.23 0.39 -11.16
C ARG A 231 -28.30 -0.76 -12.17
N CYS A 232 -27.60 -1.85 -11.90
CA CYS A 232 -27.63 -3.06 -12.73
C CYS A 232 -29.04 -3.66 -12.79
N GLN A 233 -29.75 -3.71 -11.67
CA GLN A 233 -31.13 -4.19 -11.61
C GLN A 233 -32.06 -3.31 -12.46
N ARG A 234 -31.99 -1.98 -12.29
CA ARG A 234 -32.76 -1.03 -13.11
C ARG A 234 -32.51 -1.19 -14.61
N LEU A 235 -31.27 -1.46 -15.02
CA LEU A 235 -30.94 -1.73 -16.43
C LEU A 235 -31.55 -3.04 -16.92
N ARG A 236 -31.53 -4.10 -16.11
CA ARG A 236 -32.19 -5.38 -16.44
C ARG A 236 -33.69 -5.20 -16.62
N ASP A 237 -34.33 -4.47 -15.72
CA ASP A 237 -35.78 -4.22 -15.79
C ASP A 237 -36.15 -3.39 -17.03
N ARG A 238 -35.35 -2.35 -17.36
CA ARG A 238 -35.52 -1.59 -18.61
C ARG A 238 -35.39 -2.48 -19.85
N ARG A 239 -34.40 -3.38 -19.88
CA ARG A 239 -34.23 -4.34 -20.99
C ARG A 239 -35.42 -5.28 -21.09
N ARG A 240 -35.91 -5.82 -19.98
CA ARG A 240 -37.10 -6.68 -19.94
C ARG A 240 -38.33 -5.96 -20.50
N LEU A 241 -38.55 -4.72 -20.09
CA LEU A 241 -39.66 -3.91 -20.59
C LEU A 241 -39.53 -3.62 -22.09
N HIS A 242 -38.32 -3.30 -22.55
CA HIS A 242 -38.06 -3.09 -23.98
C HIS A 242 -38.34 -4.36 -24.81
N VAL A 243 -37.87 -5.53 -24.37
CA VAL A 243 -38.15 -6.81 -25.04
C VAL A 243 -39.65 -7.10 -25.07
N ARG A 244 -40.36 -6.89 -23.96
CA ARG A 244 -41.82 -7.07 -23.91
C ARG A 244 -42.54 -6.16 -24.92
N ASN A 245 -42.11 -4.90 -25.03
CA ASN A 245 -42.68 -3.95 -25.99
C ASN A 245 -42.39 -4.37 -27.44
N LEU A 246 -41.19 -4.89 -27.73
CA LEU A 246 -40.86 -5.42 -29.06
C LEU A 246 -41.75 -6.62 -29.41
N VAL A 247 -41.88 -7.59 -28.50
CA VAL A 247 -42.75 -8.78 -28.72
C VAL A 247 -44.19 -8.36 -28.99
N ALA A 248 -44.74 -7.42 -28.21
CA ALA A 248 -46.08 -6.90 -28.44
C ALA A 248 -46.21 -6.21 -29.81
N ARG A 249 -45.20 -5.41 -30.20
CA ARG A 249 -45.18 -4.73 -31.49
C ARG A 249 -45.14 -5.72 -32.66
N TYR A 250 -44.25 -6.70 -32.63
CA TYR A 250 -44.20 -7.72 -33.69
C TYR A 250 -45.45 -8.60 -33.72
N GLY A 251 -45.97 -9.03 -32.56
CA GLY A 251 -47.21 -9.78 -32.51
C GLY A 251 -48.41 -9.02 -33.10
N SER A 252 -48.47 -7.70 -32.91
CA SER A 252 -49.51 -6.88 -33.57
C SER A 252 -49.33 -6.75 -35.08
N LEU A 253 -48.09 -6.73 -35.58
CA LEU A 253 -47.80 -6.76 -37.02
C LEU A 253 -48.17 -8.11 -37.64
N ASP A 254 -47.88 -9.22 -36.95
CA ASP A 254 -48.26 -10.57 -37.38
C ASP A 254 -49.78 -10.70 -37.47
N LEU A 255 -50.52 -10.23 -36.45
CA LEU A 255 -51.99 -10.21 -36.50
C LEU A 255 -52.54 -9.36 -37.67
N LEU A 256 -51.89 -8.24 -38.00
CA LEU A 256 -52.28 -7.42 -39.16
C LEU A 256 -52.00 -8.14 -40.49
N ARG A 257 -50.88 -8.85 -40.57
CA ARG A 257 -50.52 -9.69 -41.72
C ARG A 257 -51.54 -10.81 -41.91
N ASP A 258 -51.84 -11.55 -40.85
CA ASP A 258 -52.83 -12.64 -40.87
C ASP A 258 -54.21 -12.13 -41.31
N ARG A 259 -54.64 -10.96 -40.82
CA ARG A 259 -55.89 -10.33 -41.26
C ARG A 259 -55.88 -9.98 -42.74
N LYS A 260 -54.78 -9.44 -43.27
CA LYS A 260 -54.64 -9.14 -44.71
C LYS A 260 -54.65 -10.42 -45.55
N GLU A 261 -53.90 -11.44 -45.14
CA GLU A 261 -53.89 -12.74 -45.83
C GLU A 261 -55.26 -13.41 -45.80
N ALA A 262 -55.97 -13.36 -44.66
CA ALA A 262 -57.34 -13.87 -44.56
C ALA A 262 -58.33 -13.09 -45.44
N ALA A 263 -58.20 -11.77 -45.52
CA ALA A 263 -59.03 -10.94 -46.40
C ALA A 263 -58.75 -11.25 -47.88
N GLN A 264 -57.48 -11.39 -48.27
CA GLN A 264 -57.09 -11.81 -49.63
C GLN A 264 -57.67 -13.18 -49.98
N ARG A 265 -57.55 -14.18 -49.09
CA ARG A 265 -58.15 -15.50 -49.28
C ARG A 265 -59.66 -15.44 -49.45
N ARG A 266 -60.36 -14.62 -48.64
CA ARG A 266 -61.81 -14.40 -48.78
C ARG A 266 -62.16 -13.78 -50.12
N ASN A 267 -61.41 -12.78 -50.57
CA ASN A 267 -61.62 -12.13 -51.86
C ASN A 267 -61.36 -13.08 -53.04
N LEU A 268 -60.29 -13.89 -52.99
CA LEU A 268 -60.01 -14.92 -53.97
C LEU A 268 -61.14 -15.97 -54.02
N ASN A 269 -61.58 -16.47 -52.87
CA ASN A 269 -62.69 -17.42 -52.81
C ASN A 269 -63.99 -16.82 -53.37
N LYS A 270 -64.27 -15.54 -53.09
CA LYS A 270 -65.41 -14.83 -53.67
C LYS A 270 -65.29 -14.73 -55.20
N ALA A 271 -64.13 -14.34 -55.72
CA ALA A 271 -63.87 -14.26 -57.15
C ALA A 271 -63.99 -15.63 -57.85
N ARG A 272 -63.53 -16.72 -57.21
CA ARG A 272 -63.71 -18.09 -57.70
C ARG A 272 -65.19 -18.49 -57.77
N LEU A 273 -65.95 -18.19 -56.72
CA LEU A 273 -67.40 -18.44 -56.71
C LEU A 273 -68.13 -17.63 -57.79
N GLU A 274 -67.75 -16.37 -57.99
CA GLU A 274 -68.29 -15.54 -59.07
C GLU A 274 -67.93 -16.10 -60.45
N TRP A 275 -66.69 -16.55 -60.66
CA TRP A 275 -66.27 -17.23 -61.89
C TRP A 275 -67.13 -18.46 -62.19
N HIS A 276 -67.36 -19.33 -61.19
CA HIS A 276 -68.22 -20.51 -61.34
C HIS A 276 -69.68 -20.19 -61.65
N ARG A 277 -70.16 -18.99 -61.31
CA ARG A 277 -71.54 -18.56 -61.56
C ARG A 277 -71.75 -17.91 -62.93
N ARG A 278 -70.69 -17.54 -63.64
CA ARG A 278 -70.78 -16.97 -64.99
C ARG A 278 -71.23 -18.03 -65.99
N LYS A 279 -72.18 -17.68 -66.86
CA LYS A 279 -72.74 -18.59 -67.89
C LYS A 279 -72.14 -18.34 -69.28
N ASP A 280 -71.27 -17.35 -69.35
CA ASP A 280 -70.80 -16.63 -70.54
C ASP A 280 -69.26 -16.62 -70.58
N LEU A 281 -68.64 -17.73 -70.15
CA LEU A 281 -67.19 -17.92 -70.18
C LEU A 281 -66.73 -18.35 -71.59
N THR A 282 -65.69 -17.71 -72.10
CA THR A 282 -65.06 -18.11 -73.36
C THR A 282 -64.23 -19.39 -73.18
N MET A 283 -64.04 -20.17 -74.26
CA MET A 283 -63.23 -21.41 -74.21
C MET A 283 -61.81 -21.16 -73.68
N ALA A 284 -61.21 -20.01 -74.00
CA ALA A 284 -59.89 -19.61 -73.50
C ALA A 284 -59.88 -19.34 -71.98
N GLU A 285 -60.95 -18.77 -71.42
CA GLU A 285 -61.08 -18.52 -69.98
C GLU A 285 -61.35 -19.80 -69.19
N ILE A 286 -62.09 -20.75 -69.78
CA ILE A 286 -62.29 -22.09 -69.19
C ILE A 286 -60.96 -22.83 -69.08
N LEU A 287 -60.13 -22.79 -70.13
CA LEU A 287 -58.80 -23.43 -70.14
C LEU A 287 -57.81 -22.76 -69.17
N ARG A 288 -57.94 -21.44 -68.94
CA ARG A 288 -57.11 -20.71 -67.96
C ARG A 288 -57.50 -21.04 -66.51
N GLY A 289 -58.75 -21.44 -66.28
CA GLY A 289 -59.27 -21.81 -64.96
C GLY A 289 -59.65 -20.59 -64.09
N PRO A 290 -60.25 -20.84 -62.91
CA PRO A 290 -60.61 -19.78 -61.98
C PRO A 290 -59.37 -19.05 -61.45
N PRO A 291 -59.50 -17.79 -61.00
CA PRO A 291 -58.38 -17.02 -60.46
C PRO A 291 -57.74 -17.76 -59.27
N MET A 292 -56.43 -17.97 -59.38
CA MET A 292 -55.60 -18.63 -58.36
C MET A 292 -55.23 -17.67 -57.24
#